data_AF-A0A3B1E6B2-F1
#
_entry.id   AF-A0A3B1E6B2-F1
#
_cell.length_a   1.000
_cell.length_b   1.000
_cell.length_c   1.000
_cell.angle_alpha   90.00
_cell.angle_beta   90.00
_cell.angle_gamma   90.00
#
_symmetry.space_group_name_H-M   'P 1'
#
loop_
_entity.id
_entity.type
_entity.pdbx_description
1 polymer ?
#
loop_
_entity_poly.entity_id
_entity_poly.type
_entity_poly.pdbx_seq_one_letter_code
_entity_poly.pdbx_strand_id
1 'polypeptide(L)'
;MTTFAVPDALVSKTRAARAQAEVLLAGLREASAASEQRLAEASRTDPLKQVTGRSSLENAIEATRHMIETLDRNLAELEGEVEREGLQSNGCVIVPGTGAASTVSA
;
A
#
# COMPACT_ATOMS: atom_id res chain seq x y z
N MET A 1 -1.68 28.87 4.05
CA MET A 1 -1.14 27.51 4.21
C MET A 1 -2.04 26.57 3.44
N THR A 2 -1.57 26.01 2.33
CA THR A 2 -2.34 25.05 1.52
C THR A 2 -2.28 23.69 2.19
N THR A 3 -3.36 23.27 2.85
CA THR A 3 -3.54 21.91 3.35
C THR A 3 -3.57 20.97 2.14
N PHE A 4 -2.58 20.09 2.02
CA PHE A 4 -2.52 19.09 0.95
C PHE A 4 -3.39 17.90 1.39
N ALA A 5 -4.65 17.90 0.98
CA ALA A 5 -5.46 16.69 1.03
C ALA A 5 -4.75 15.59 0.22
N VAL A 6 -4.60 14.40 0.80
CA VAL A 6 -4.04 13.25 0.08
C VAL A 6 -4.91 12.95 -1.14
N PRO A 7 -4.37 12.95 -2.37
CA PRO A 7 -5.17 12.66 -3.55
C PRO A 7 -5.63 11.19 -3.53
N ASP A 8 -6.91 10.93 -3.75
CA ASP A 8 -7.46 9.57 -3.90
C ASP A 8 -6.73 8.76 -5.00
N ALA A 9 -6.26 9.46 -6.04
CA ALA A 9 -5.41 8.92 -7.09
C ALA A 9 -4.06 8.34 -6.57
N LEU A 10 -3.51 8.91 -5.49
CA LEU A 10 -2.27 8.43 -4.88
C LEU A 10 -2.52 7.14 -4.09
N VAL A 11 -3.58 7.09 -3.28
CA VAL A 11 -3.96 5.89 -2.52
C VAL A 11 -4.26 4.73 -3.46
N SER A 12 -5.09 4.96 -4.48
CA SER A 12 -5.42 3.95 -5.49
C SER A 12 -4.20 3.45 -6.27
N LYS A 13 -3.28 4.34 -6.65
CA LYS A 13 -2.02 3.96 -7.31
C LYS A 13 -1.13 3.10 -6.42
N THR A 14 -1.01 3.44 -5.13
CA THR A 14 -0.22 2.65 -4.17
C THR A 14 -0.85 1.27 -3.94
N ARG A 15 -2.18 1.17 -3.86
CA ARG A 15 -2.90 -0.12 -3.82
C ARG A 15 -2.66 -0.96 -5.07
N ALA A 16 -2.68 -0.35 -6.25
CA ALA A 16 -2.40 -1.04 -7.50
C ALA A 16 -0.95 -1.56 -7.55
N ALA A 17 0.02 -0.76 -7.10
CA ALA A 17 1.42 -1.18 -7.00
C ALA A 17 1.60 -2.36 -6.03
N ARG A 18 0.91 -2.34 -4.88
CA ARG A 18 0.89 -3.45 -3.92
C ARG A 18 0.37 -4.74 -4.56
N ALA A 19 -0.77 -4.67 -5.24
CA ALA A 19 -1.36 -5.83 -5.92
C ALA A 19 -0.40 -6.41 -7.00
N GLN A 20 0.27 -5.55 -7.77
CA GLN A 20 1.27 -5.98 -8.75
C GLN A 20 2.48 -6.66 -8.08
N ALA A 21 2.95 -6.12 -6.96
CA ALA A 21 4.03 -6.73 -6.19
C ALA A 21 3.64 -8.10 -5.62
N GLU A 22 2.40 -8.29 -5.18
CA GLU A 22 1.88 -9.59 -4.73
C GLU A 22 1.83 -10.62 -5.86
N VAL A 23 1.35 -10.22 -7.05
CA VAL A 23 1.35 -11.08 -8.25
C VAL A 23 2.78 -11.48 -8.63
N LEU A 24 3.71 -10.52 -8.63
CA LEU A 24 5.12 -10.79 -8.90
C LEU A 24 5.71 -11.77 -7.87
N LEU A 25 5.42 -11.58 -6.59
CA LEU A 25 5.88 -12.46 -5.52
C LEU A 25 5.39 -13.90 -5.71
N ALA A 26 4.13 -14.08 -6.12
CA ALA A 26 3.58 -15.40 -6.42
C ALA A 26 4.32 -16.06 -7.58
N GLY A 27 4.53 -15.33 -8.69
CA GLY A 27 5.28 -15.84 -9.84
C GLY A 27 6.73 -16.18 -9.53
N LEU A 28 7.41 -15.36 -8.70
CA LEU A 28 8.78 -15.65 -8.26
C LEU A 28 8.86 -16.92 -7.41
N ARG A 29 7.88 -17.18 -6.54
CA ARG A 29 7.83 -18.41 -5.73
C ARG A 29 7.62 -19.65 -6.60
N GLU A 30 6.72 -19.57 -7.58
CA GLU A 30 6.49 -20.66 -8.52
C GLU A 30 7.74 -20.95 -9.36
N ALA A 31 8.36 -19.90 -9.91
CA ALA A 31 9.60 -20.02 -10.66
C ALA A 31 10.74 -20.60 -9.81
N SER A 32 10.83 -20.21 -8.53
CA SER A 32 11.80 -20.77 -7.58
C SER A 32 11.59 -22.26 -7.38
N ALA A 33 10.36 -22.68 -7.09
CA ALA A 33 10.03 -24.09 -6.90
C ALA A 33 10.33 -24.93 -8.15
N ALA A 34 9.93 -24.45 -9.33
CA ALA A 34 10.20 -25.12 -10.60
C ALA A 34 11.70 -25.18 -10.94
N SER A 35 12.48 -24.17 -10.55
CA SER A 35 13.93 -24.16 -10.73
C SER A 35 14.61 -25.15 -9.80
N GLU A 36 14.25 -25.16 -8.52
CA GLU A 36 14.80 -26.09 -7.53
C GLU A 36 14.47 -27.55 -7.87
N GLN A 37 13.26 -27.82 -8.35
CA GLN A 37 12.88 -29.14 -8.83
C GLN A 37 13.78 -29.60 -9.98
N ARG A 38 13.96 -28.77 -11.02
CA ARG A 38 14.83 -29.11 -12.17
C ARG A 38 16.28 -29.31 -11.77
N LEU A 39 16.77 -28.51 -10.83
CA LEU A 39 18.13 -28.64 -10.28
C LEU A 39 18.30 -29.96 -9.51
N ALA A 40 17.30 -30.33 -8.69
CA ALA A 40 17.28 -31.59 -7.96
C ALA A 40 17.26 -32.80 -8.91
N GLU A 41 16.43 -32.76 -9.96
CA GLU A 41 16.40 -33.78 -11.02
C GLU A 41 17.75 -33.92 -11.72
N ALA A 42 18.44 -32.81 -11.95
CA ALA A 42 19.78 -32.78 -12.54
C ALA A 42 20.92 -33.09 -11.55
N SER A 43 20.63 -33.39 -10.27
CA SER A 43 21.62 -33.54 -9.19
C SER A 43 22.61 -32.36 -9.11
N ARG A 44 22.13 -31.15 -9.43
CA ARG A 44 22.91 -29.92 -9.42
C ARG A 44 22.36 -28.96 -8.38
N THR A 45 23.23 -28.12 -7.85
CA THR A 45 22.85 -26.99 -7.00
C THR A 45 23.01 -25.71 -7.80
N ASP A 46 22.20 -24.69 -7.52
CA ASP A 46 22.39 -23.36 -8.08
C ASP A 46 23.80 -22.85 -7.73
N PRO A 47 24.64 -22.50 -8.74
CA PRO A 47 25.99 -21.98 -8.52
C PRO A 47 26.04 -20.74 -7.64
N LEU A 48 25.02 -19.88 -7.72
CA LEU A 48 24.94 -18.70 -6.88
C LEU A 48 24.69 -19.09 -5.42
N LYS A 49 23.77 -20.04 -5.20
CA LYS A 49 23.44 -20.57 -3.87
C LYS A 49 24.64 -21.27 -3.23
N GLN A 50 25.52 -21.89 -4.01
CA GLN A 50 26.77 -22.48 -3.51
C GLN A 50 27.75 -21.44 -2.96
N VAL A 51 27.80 -20.23 -3.53
CA VAL A 51 28.77 -19.20 -3.15
C VAL A 51 28.21 -18.25 -2.09
N THR A 52 26.93 -17.86 -2.21
CA THR A 52 26.31 -16.83 -1.36
C THR A 52 25.37 -17.41 -0.31
N GLY A 53 25.04 -18.70 -0.40
CA GLY A 53 24.02 -19.35 0.41
C GLY A 53 22.57 -19.10 -0.05
N ARG A 54 22.37 -18.26 -1.07
CA ARG A 54 21.03 -17.91 -1.60
C ARG A 54 21.02 -17.84 -3.13
N SER A 55 19.94 -18.29 -3.75
CA SER A 55 19.71 -18.14 -5.19
C SER A 55 19.29 -16.71 -5.55
N SER A 56 19.43 -16.35 -6.83
CA SER A 56 18.91 -15.08 -7.36
C SER A 56 17.40 -14.94 -7.12
N LEU A 57 16.65 -16.05 -7.21
CA LEU A 57 15.20 -16.07 -7.01
C LEU A 57 14.83 -15.85 -5.54
N GLU A 58 15.57 -16.47 -4.60
CA GLU A 58 15.39 -16.22 -3.16
C GLU A 58 15.65 -14.74 -2.82
N ASN A 59 16.69 -14.13 -3.40
CA ASN A 59 16.98 -12.71 -3.22
C ASN A 59 15.87 -11.82 -3.80
N ALA A 60 15.36 -12.14 -4.99
CA ALA A 60 14.26 -11.40 -5.61
C ALA A 60 12.95 -11.53 -4.80
N ILE A 61 12.69 -12.70 -4.22
CA ILE A 61 11.55 -12.94 -3.33
C ILE A 61 11.66 -12.07 -2.07
N GLU A 62 12.81 -12.03 -1.39
CA GLU A 62 13.01 -11.18 -0.21
C GLU A 62 12.86 -9.68 -0.56
N ALA A 63 13.47 -9.23 -1.65
CA ALA A 63 13.35 -7.85 -2.10
C ALA A 63 11.88 -7.46 -2.38
N THR A 64 11.11 -8.36 -3.02
CA THR A 64 9.69 -8.12 -3.32
C THR A 64 8.84 -8.10 -2.05
N ARG A 65 9.15 -8.94 -1.05
CA ARG A 65 8.49 -8.90 0.26
C ARG A 65 8.71 -7.55 0.96
N HIS A 66 9.95 -7.06 1.01
CA HIS A 66 10.24 -5.75 1.59
C HIS A 66 9.56 -4.59 0.84
N MET A 67 9.42 -4.71 -0.48
CA MET A 67 8.66 -3.76 -1.27
C MET A 67 7.18 -3.74 -0.86
N ILE A 68 6.55 -4.90 -0.68
CA ILE A 68 5.16 -5.00 -0.19
C ILE A 68 5.02 -4.39 1.21
N GLU A 69 5.92 -4.73 2.14
CA GLU A 69 5.91 -4.16 3.50
C GLU A 69 6.02 -2.62 3.50
N THR A 70 6.79 -2.07 2.58
CA THR A 70 6.94 -0.62 2.44
C THR A 70 5.67 0.01 1.85
N LEU A 71 5.07 -0.62 0.85
CA LEU A 71 3.79 -0.18 0.28
C LEU A 71 2.65 -0.24 1.31
N ASP A 72 2.64 -1.27 2.17
CA ASP A 72 1.67 -1.44 3.25
C ASP A 72 1.78 -0.33 4.29
N ARG A 73 3.01 -0.01 4.72
CA ARG A 73 3.24 1.11 5.64
C ARG A 73 2.80 2.43 5.04
N ASN A 74 3.14 2.68 3.78
CA ASN A 74 2.74 3.91 3.09
C ASN A 74 1.21 4.00 2.96
N LEU A 75 0.52 2.89 2.68
CA LEU A 75 -0.95 2.88 2.63
C LEU A 75 -1.55 3.20 4.00
N ALA A 76 -1.05 2.59 5.07
CA ALA A 76 -1.53 2.85 6.42
C ALA A 76 -1.31 4.32 6.84
N GLU A 77 -0.18 4.92 6.45
CA GLU A 77 0.09 6.34 6.68
C GLU A 77 -0.89 7.24 5.92
N LEU A 78 -1.06 7.01 4.61
CA LEU A 78 -1.97 7.80 3.76
C LEU A 78 -3.43 7.67 4.22
N GLU A 79 -3.87 6.47 4.61
CA GLU A 79 -5.24 6.24 5.10
C GLU A 79 -5.46 6.86 6.49
N GLY A 80 -4.44 6.81 7.36
CA GLY A 80 -4.48 7.45 8.68
C GLY A 80 -4.47 8.98 8.62
N GLU A 81 -3.90 9.59 7.58
CA GLU A 81 -3.98 11.04 7.34
C GLU A 81 -5.39 11.47 6.92
N VAL A 82 -6.04 10.71 6.04
CA VAL A 82 -7.43 10.96 5.62
C VAL A 82 -8.40 10.93 6.80
N GLU A 83 -8.21 9.98 7.73
CA GLU A 83 -9.08 9.87 8.91
C GLU A 83 -8.87 11.02 9.92
N ARG A 84 -7.65 11.54 10.04
CA ARG A 84 -7.35 12.70 10.90
C ARG A 84 -7.88 14.02 10.34
N GLU A 85 -7.92 14.18 9.01
CA GLU A 85 -8.49 15.35 8.35
C GLU A 85 -10.03 15.34 8.36
N GLY A 86 -10.66 14.17 8.31
CA GLY A 86 -12.14 14.02 8.37
C GLY A 86 -12.79 14.53 9.66
N LEU A 87 -12.01 14.60 10.76
CA LEU A 87 -12.46 15.17 12.04
C LEU A 87 -12.30 16.70 12.13
N GLN A 88 -11.55 17.32 11.22
CA GLN A 88 -11.31 18.78 11.24
C GLN A 88 -12.25 19.56 10.32
N SER A 89 -13.00 18.90 9.43
CA SER A 89 -13.94 19.55 8.49
C SER A 89 -15.40 19.63 8.97
N ASN A 90 -15.74 19.16 10.17
CA ASN A 90 -17.11 19.29 10.73
C ASN A 90 -17.36 20.59 11.50
N GLY A 91 -16.42 21.54 11.44
CA GLY A 91 -16.51 22.86 12.07
C GLY A 91 -17.23 23.93 11.24
N CYS A 92 -18.36 23.62 10.60
CA CYS A 92 -19.38 24.64 10.24
C CYS A 92 -20.71 23.96 9.92
N VAL A 93 -21.36 23.38 10.92
CA VAL A 93 -22.81 23.19 10.84
C VAL A 93 -23.41 24.59 11.01
N ILE A 94 -23.87 25.18 9.92
CA ILE A 94 -24.79 26.31 9.96
C ILE A 94 -26.04 25.80 10.67
N VAL A 95 -26.18 26.13 11.95
CA VAL A 95 -27.46 26.01 12.64
C VAL A 95 -28.30 27.19 12.14
N PRO A 96 -29.42 27.00 11.43
CA PRO A 96 -30.38 28.07 11.29
C PRO A 96 -30.99 28.30 12.67
N GLY A 97 -30.40 29.25 13.40
CA GLY A 97 -30.94 29.78 14.63
C GLY A 97 -32.33 30.34 14.34
N THR A 98 -33.34 29.62 14.82
CA THR A 98 -34.67 30.14 15.11
C THR A 98 -34.55 31.44 15.89
N GLY A 99 -34.71 32.57 15.20
CA GLY A 99 -34.81 33.90 15.77
C GLY A 99 -36.17 34.49 15.40
N ALA A 100 -37.17 34.24 16.25
CA ALA A 100 -38.37 35.06 16.27
C ALA A 100 -37.96 36.51 16.59
N ALA A 101 -38.26 37.43 15.68
CA ALA A 101 -38.24 38.85 15.96
C ALA A 101 -39.51 39.47 15.37
N SER A 102 -40.42 39.84 16.26
CA SER A 102 -41.60 40.65 16.00
C SER A 102 -41.31 41.85 15.11
N THR A 103 -42.19 42.12 14.16
CA THR A 103 -42.44 43.47 13.66
C THR A 103 -43.90 43.81 13.90
N VAL A 104 -44.13 44.62 14.93
CA VAL A 104 -45.30 45.51 15.02
C VAL A 104 -45.21 46.52 13.89
N SER A 105 -46.24 46.59 13.04
CA SER A 105 -46.83 47.83 12.49
C SER A 105 -47.76 47.54 11.30
N ALA A 106 -49.06 47.79 11.48
CA ALA A 106 -49.87 48.73 10.68
C ALA A 106 -51.27 48.81 11.31
#